data_AF-A0A371BJN8-F1
#
_entry.id   AF-A0A371BJN8-F1
#
_cell.length_a   1.000
_cell.length_b   1.000
_cell.length_c   1.000
_cell.angle_alpha   90.00
_cell.angle_beta   90.00
_cell.angle_gamma   90.00
#
_symmetry.space_group_name_H-M   'P 1'
#
loop_
_entity.id
_entity.type
_entity.pdbx_description
1 polymer ?
#
loop_
_entity_poly.entity_id
_entity_poly.type
_entity_poly.pdbx_seq_one_letter_code
_entity_poly.pdbx_strand_id
1 'polypeptide(L)'
;MTNARRSLWILLATIAFTSPVHADWKGTSWGQQPSDVERIIGAKAKSIRPSIKDREGVGKLGNTYFFVDGSTKSTANFYYDDRGLKSIEITSKSSKCNDVFSNLTKIYGKHIRHSNQTILHLFIWHDVEQHNRIRLLVIGSGSQCSTYYERLADYEEIDKSSTN
;
A
#
# COMPACT_ATOMS: atom_id res chain seq x y z
N MET A 1 20.24 65.61 -1.76
CA MET A 1 20.12 64.35 -2.53
C MET A 1 20.68 63.22 -1.69
N THR A 2 19.84 62.32 -1.16
CA THR A 2 20.15 60.89 -0.94
C THR A 2 18.88 60.19 -0.44
N ASN A 3 18.32 59.34 -1.31
CA ASN A 3 17.08 58.61 -1.10
C ASN A 3 17.32 57.36 -0.24
N ALA A 4 16.67 57.26 0.91
CA ALA A 4 16.62 56.04 1.72
C ALA A 4 15.54 55.09 1.19
N ARG A 5 15.91 54.19 0.27
CA ARG A 5 15.06 53.07 -0.16
C ARG A 5 15.12 51.96 0.89
N ARG A 6 14.09 51.84 1.72
CA ARG A 6 13.88 50.69 2.61
C ARG A 6 13.25 49.55 1.82
N SER A 7 14.04 48.57 1.42
CA SER A 7 13.55 47.33 0.82
C SER A 7 13.12 46.37 1.92
N LEU A 8 11.81 46.24 2.13
CA LEU A 8 11.19 45.27 3.03
C LEU A 8 11.05 43.94 2.29
N TRP A 9 11.97 43.01 2.51
CA TRP A 9 11.88 41.65 1.97
C TRP A 9 11.02 40.79 2.90
N ILE A 10 9.77 40.54 2.51
CA ILE A 10 8.90 39.55 3.16
C ILE A 10 9.29 38.17 2.61
N LEU A 11 10.10 37.43 3.37
CA LEU A 11 10.35 36.01 3.15
C LEU A 11 9.13 35.21 3.65
N LEU A 12 8.20 34.94 2.74
CA LEU A 12 7.08 34.03 3.00
C LEU A 12 7.61 32.59 2.91
N ALA A 13 8.07 32.04 4.03
CA ALA A 13 8.43 30.63 4.13
C ALA A 13 7.14 29.79 4.20
N THR A 14 6.62 29.36 3.05
CA THR A 14 5.59 28.32 2.97
C THR A 14 6.17 26.99 3.43
N ILE A 15 5.99 26.68 4.72
CA ILE A 15 6.19 25.32 5.24
C ILE A 15 5.04 24.49 4.67
N ALA A 16 5.29 23.81 3.55
CA ALA A 16 4.38 22.81 3.03
C ALA A 16 4.37 21.63 4.02
N PHE A 17 3.36 21.58 4.89
CA PHE A 17 3.04 20.37 5.64
C PHE A 17 2.53 19.34 4.64
N THR A 18 3.44 18.56 4.07
CA THR A 18 3.08 17.36 3.33
C THR A 18 2.56 16.36 4.35
N SER A 19 1.24 16.22 4.47
CA SER A 19 0.64 15.15 5.25
C SER A 19 1.27 13.82 4.82
N PRO A 20 1.72 12.97 5.75
CA PRO A 20 2.33 11.70 5.39
C PRO A 20 1.32 10.89 4.59
N VAL A 21 1.71 10.46 3.39
CA VAL A 21 0.87 9.62 2.55
C VAL A 21 0.69 8.29 3.25
N HIS A 22 -0.54 8.02 3.71
CA HIS A 22 -0.85 6.86 4.52
C HIS A 22 -0.96 5.62 3.64
N ALA A 23 -0.20 4.59 3.98
CA ALA A 23 -0.27 3.27 3.32
C ALA A 23 -1.52 2.45 3.72
N ASP A 24 -2.50 3.13 4.34
CA ASP A 24 -3.78 2.64 4.86
C ASP A 24 -3.73 1.35 5.71
N TRP A 25 -2.54 1.04 6.24
CA TRP A 25 -2.36 -0.10 7.12
C TRP A 25 -1.58 0.27 8.38
N LYS A 26 -2.28 0.25 9.51
CA LYS A 26 -1.73 0.42 10.87
C LYS A 26 -0.85 1.66 11.05
N GLY A 27 -1.20 2.77 10.36
CA GLY A 27 -0.49 4.04 10.51
C GLY A 27 0.89 4.08 9.84
N THR A 28 1.19 3.13 8.95
CA THR A 28 2.41 3.20 8.12
C THR A 28 2.23 4.20 6.97
N SER A 29 3.36 4.66 6.44
CA SER A 29 3.40 5.61 5.33
C SER A 29 4.35 5.13 4.24
N TRP A 30 4.06 5.50 3.01
CA TRP A 30 4.91 5.15 1.88
C TRP A 30 6.31 5.74 2.01
N GLY A 31 7.31 4.96 1.60
CA GLY A 31 8.72 5.34 1.71
C GLY A 31 9.35 5.21 3.11
N GLN A 32 8.58 4.80 4.13
CA GLN A 32 9.16 4.46 5.43
C GLN A 32 10.21 3.34 5.32
N GLN A 33 11.26 3.43 6.11
CA GLN A 33 12.30 2.39 6.15
C GLN A 33 11.85 1.21 7.02
N PRO A 34 12.41 0.01 6.84
CA PRO A 34 12.05 -1.17 7.62
C PRO A 34 12.09 -0.97 9.15
N SER A 35 13.05 -0.17 9.64
CA SER A 35 13.22 0.16 11.06
C SER A 35 12.12 1.10 11.61
N ASP A 36 11.61 2.00 10.78
CA ASP A 36 10.48 2.88 11.17
C ASP A 36 9.18 2.10 11.21
N VAL A 37 8.95 1.24 10.21
CA VAL A 37 7.79 0.34 10.20
C VAL A 37 7.79 -0.56 11.43
N GLU A 38 8.92 -1.20 11.75
CA GLU A 38 9.07 -2.03 12.97
C GLU A 38 8.67 -1.28 14.25
N ARG A 39 9.06 -0.02 14.38
CA ARG A 39 8.70 0.84 15.53
C ARG A 39 7.21 1.10 15.62
N ILE A 40 6.53 1.28 14.49
CA ILE A 40 5.10 1.59 14.42
C ILE A 40 4.25 0.36 14.75
N ILE A 41 4.52 -0.76 14.08
CA ILE A 41 3.64 -1.93 14.16
C ILE A 41 4.03 -2.90 15.29
N GLY A 42 5.14 -2.63 15.99
CA GLY A 42 5.67 -3.50 17.04
C GLY A 42 6.04 -4.91 16.55
N ALA A 43 6.19 -5.07 15.23
CA ALA A 43 6.55 -6.35 14.63
C ALA A 43 8.06 -6.46 14.60
N LYS A 44 8.59 -7.55 15.15
CA LYS A 44 10.00 -7.88 14.95
C LYS A 44 10.26 -7.98 13.45
N ALA A 45 11.14 -7.13 12.93
CA ALA A 45 11.76 -7.37 11.65
C ALA A 45 12.45 -8.73 11.75
N LYS A 46 11.85 -9.78 11.21
CA LYS A 46 12.67 -10.90 10.78
C LYS A 46 13.42 -10.33 9.59
N SER A 47 14.68 -9.95 9.80
CA SER A 47 15.61 -9.71 8.72
C SER A 47 15.65 -10.99 7.90
N ILE A 48 14.78 -11.07 6.89
CA ILE A 48 14.78 -12.17 5.96
C ILE A 48 15.86 -11.77 4.98
N ARG A 49 17.02 -12.43 5.06
CA ARG A 49 18.01 -12.42 3.96
C ARG A 49 17.23 -12.50 2.64
N PRO A 50 17.63 -11.80 1.56
CA PRO A 50 16.91 -11.82 0.29
C PRO A 50 16.54 -13.27 -0.03
N SER A 51 15.25 -13.55 0.10
CA SER A 51 14.73 -14.91 0.13
C SER A 51 13.94 -15.13 -1.13
N ILE A 52 13.59 -16.38 -1.39
CA ILE A 52 12.66 -16.82 -2.44
C ILE A 52 11.32 -16.02 -2.45
N LYS A 53 11.07 -15.19 -1.43
CA LYS A 53 9.89 -14.31 -1.30
C LYS A 53 10.06 -12.92 -1.90
N ASP A 54 11.23 -12.56 -2.41
CA ASP A 54 11.39 -11.37 -3.24
C ASP A 54 10.58 -11.61 -4.52
N ARG A 55 9.58 -10.77 -4.76
CA ARG A 55 8.68 -10.91 -5.91
C ARG A 55 8.95 -9.78 -6.88
N GLU A 56 9.25 -10.17 -8.12
CA GLU A 56 9.38 -9.23 -9.23
C GLU A 56 8.13 -8.34 -9.30
N GLY A 57 8.34 -7.03 -9.45
CA GLY A 57 7.27 -6.03 -9.44
C GLY A 57 6.76 -5.60 -8.06
N VAL A 58 6.89 -6.41 -7.00
CA VAL A 58 6.38 -6.11 -5.63
C VAL A 58 7.46 -5.50 -4.74
N GLY A 59 8.68 -6.05 -4.75
CA GLY A 59 9.82 -5.55 -3.97
C GLY A 59 10.47 -6.60 -3.06
N LYS A 60 11.39 -6.14 -2.19
CA LYS A 60 12.13 -6.97 -1.23
C LYS A 60 11.37 -7.06 0.09
N LEU A 61 11.18 -8.26 0.62
CA LEU A 61 10.46 -8.46 1.88
C LEU A 61 11.31 -8.02 3.07
N GLY A 62 10.86 -7.02 3.84
CA GLY A 62 11.61 -6.49 5.00
C GLY A 62 10.98 -6.78 6.37
N ASN A 63 9.66 -6.70 6.51
CA ASN A 63 8.97 -6.98 7.77
C ASN A 63 7.80 -7.95 7.56
N THR A 64 7.51 -8.73 8.59
CA THR A 64 6.32 -9.57 8.65
C THR A 64 5.62 -9.38 9.98
N TYR A 65 4.32 -9.16 9.95
CA TYR A 65 3.49 -9.03 11.15
C TYR A 65 2.33 -10.02 11.11
N PHE A 66 2.19 -10.79 12.20
CA PHE A 66 1.11 -11.75 12.36
C PHE A 66 0.04 -11.14 13.25
N PHE A 67 -1.21 -11.23 12.83
CA PHE A 67 -2.34 -10.70 13.60
C PHE A 67 -3.56 -11.59 13.44
N VAL A 68 -4.54 -11.34 14.30
CA VAL A 68 -5.83 -12.02 14.28
C VAL A 68 -6.89 -10.98 13.93
N ASP A 69 -7.69 -11.26 12.91
CA ASP A 69 -8.86 -10.48 12.51
C ASP A 69 -10.11 -11.34 12.70
N GLY A 70 -10.89 -11.02 13.74
CA GLY A 70 -11.94 -11.88 14.25
C GLY A 70 -11.41 -13.27 14.64
N SER A 71 -11.80 -14.31 13.90
CA SER A 71 -11.34 -15.69 14.08
C SER A 71 -10.23 -16.11 13.10
N THR A 72 -9.79 -15.22 12.21
CA THR A 72 -8.86 -15.54 11.13
C THR A 72 -7.44 -15.09 11.47
N LYS A 73 -6.48 -16.01 11.33
CA LYS A 73 -5.05 -15.67 11.41
C LYS A 73 -4.61 -15.10 10.07
N SER A 74 -4.11 -13.87 10.10
CA SER A 74 -3.67 -13.12 8.93
C SER A 74 -2.19 -12.78 9.05
N THR A 75 -1.56 -12.60 7.90
CA THR A 75 -0.15 -12.19 7.80
C THR A 75 -0.05 -10.93 6.98
N ALA A 76 0.74 -9.98 7.49
CA ALA A 76 1.16 -8.77 6.82
C ALA A 76 2.61 -8.89 6.39
N ASN A 77 2.89 -8.79 5.09
CA ASN A 77 4.24 -8.75 4.55
C ASN A 77 4.50 -7.35 4.00
N PHE A 78 5.55 -6.69 4.48
CA PHE A 78 5.94 -5.35 4.07
C PHE A 78 7.11 -5.43 3.11
N TYR A 79 6.92 -4.91 1.90
CA TYR A 79 7.87 -4.96 0.79
C TYR A 79 8.43 -3.58 0.50
N TYR A 80 9.72 -3.54 0.23
CA TYR A 80 10.52 -2.33 0.10
C TYR A 80 11.22 -2.27 -1.25
N ASP A 81 11.41 -1.05 -1.74
CA ASP A 81 12.34 -0.73 -2.82
C ASP A 81 13.37 0.30 -2.34
N ASP A 82 14.17 0.84 -3.26
CA ASP A 82 15.22 1.83 -2.93
C ASP A 82 14.65 3.14 -2.36
N ARG A 83 13.33 3.37 -2.48
CA ARG A 83 12.62 4.52 -1.91
C ARG A 83 11.96 4.21 -0.56
N GLY A 84 12.08 2.98 -0.04
CA GLY A 84 11.46 2.53 1.21
C GLY A 84 10.18 1.70 0.98
N LEU A 85 9.23 1.77 1.90
CA LEU A 85 8.01 0.96 1.86
C LEU A 85 7.25 1.21 0.54
N LYS A 86 7.01 0.14 -0.21
CA LYS A 86 6.42 0.16 -1.55
C LYS A 86 5.08 -0.58 -1.60
N SER A 87 4.99 -1.72 -0.92
CA SER A 87 3.81 -2.56 -0.93
C SER A 87 3.64 -3.27 0.40
N ILE A 88 2.40 -3.54 0.75
CA ILE A 88 2.04 -4.36 1.88
C ILE A 88 1.02 -5.41 1.44
N GLU A 89 1.33 -6.68 1.66
CA GLU A 89 0.44 -7.81 1.35
C GLU A 89 -0.22 -8.32 2.63
N ILE A 90 -1.55 -8.28 2.69
CA ILE A 90 -2.36 -9.03 3.63
C ILE A 90 -2.70 -10.36 3.01
N THR A 91 -2.27 -11.45 3.64
CA THR A 91 -2.75 -12.79 3.29
C THR A 91 -3.62 -13.32 4.41
N SER A 92 -4.83 -13.74 4.06
CA SER A 92 -5.78 -14.40 4.96
C SER A 92 -6.08 -15.79 4.43
N LYS A 93 -5.95 -16.79 5.30
CA LYS A 93 -6.35 -18.16 4.99
C LYS A 93 -7.81 -18.33 5.37
N SER A 94 -8.73 -18.45 4.41
CA SER A 94 -10.09 -19.06 4.51
C SER A 94 -11.10 -18.47 3.52
N SER A 95 -12.31 -19.05 3.55
CA SER A 95 -13.57 -18.78 2.82
C SER A 95 -14.13 -17.35 2.86
N LYS A 96 -13.37 -16.37 3.35
CA LYS A 96 -13.80 -14.98 3.50
C LYS A 96 -13.39 -14.07 2.35
N CYS A 97 -12.90 -14.61 1.23
CA CYS A 97 -12.52 -13.80 0.06
C CYS A 97 -13.68 -12.92 -0.41
N ASN A 98 -14.91 -13.43 -0.35
CA ASN A 98 -16.12 -12.67 -0.68
C ASN A 98 -16.38 -11.53 0.33
N ASP A 99 -16.15 -11.77 1.63
CA ASP A 99 -16.28 -10.73 2.66
C ASP A 99 -15.22 -9.65 2.47
N VAL A 100 -13.98 -10.03 2.16
CA VAL A 100 -12.90 -9.08 1.85
C VAL A 100 -13.26 -8.24 0.62
N PHE A 101 -13.70 -8.88 -0.46
CA PHE A 101 -14.16 -8.17 -1.66
C PHE A 101 -15.32 -7.21 -1.35
N SER A 102 -16.32 -7.66 -0.59
CA SER A 102 -17.48 -6.85 -0.20
C SER A 102 -17.06 -5.64 0.64
N ASN A 103 -16.19 -5.85 1.62
CA ASN A 103 -15.67 -4.77 2.47
C ASN A 103 -14.85 -3.76 1.67
N LEU A 104 -13.96 -4.20 0.78
CA LEU A 104 -13.21 -3.30 -0.09
C LEU A 104 -14.15 -2.52 -1.01
N THR A 105 -15.18 -3.17 -1.56
CA THR A 105 -16.18 -2.50 -2.40
C THR A 105 -17.00 -1.47 -1.62
N LYS A 106 -17.28 -1.74 -0.34
CA LYS A 106 -17.97 -0.80 0.54
C LYS A 106 -17.11 0.42 0.87
N ILE A 107 -15.82 0.23 1.09
CA ILE A 107 -14.88 1.30 1.48
C ILE A 107 -14.48 2.15 0.27
N TYR A 108 -14.05 1.52 -0.82
CA TYR A 108 -13.47 2.19 -1.99
C TYR A 108 -14.41 2.28 -3.20
N GLY A 109 -15.64 1.78 -3.07
CA GLY A 109 -16.60 1.74 -4.18
C GLY A 109 -16.31 0.64 -5.21
N LYS A 110 -16.75 0.86 -6.46
CA LYS A 110 -16.57 -0.11 -7.54
C LYS A 110 -15.09 -0.16 -7.97
N HIS A 111 -14.56 -1.36 -8.17
CA HIS A 111 -13.21 -1.55 -8.72
C HIS A 111 -13.09 -0.93 -10.11
N ILE A 112 -11.93 -0.36 -10.40
CA ILE A 112 -11.61 0.23 -11.71
C ILE A 112 -11.20 -0.83 -12.74
N ARG A 113 -10.72 -1.99 -12.26
CA ARG A 113 -10.29 -3.09 -13.12
C ARG A 113 -10.64 -4.42 -12.49
N HIS A 114 -11.10 -5.34 -13.33
CA HIS A 114 -11.31 -6.74 -13.00
C HIS A 114 -10.71 -7.59 -14.11
N SER A 115 -9.80 -8.50 -13.75
CA SER A 115 -9.29 -9.53 -14.65
C SER A 115 -9.74 -10.88 -14.11
N ASN A 116 -10.55 -11.58 -14.90
CA ASN A 116 -11.07 -12.89 -14.56
C ASN A 116 -10.35 -13.95 -15.40
N GLN A 117 -9.43 -14.66 -14.78
CA GLN A 117 -8.80 -15.85 -15.35
C GLN A 117 -9.34 -17.09 -14.62
N THR A 118 -9.32 -18.25 -15.27
CA THR A 118 -9.98 -19.49 -14.82
C THR A 118 -9.76 -19.86 -13.34
N ILE A 119 -8.59 -19.54 -12.77
CA ILE A 119 -8.22 -19.85 -11.38
C ILE A 119 -7.89 -18.58 -10.57
N LEU A 120 -7.88 -17.41 -11.21
CA LEU A 120 -7.33 -16.19 -10.63
C LEU A 120 -8.22 -15.00 -10.98
N HIS A 121 -8.83 -14.43 -9.96
CA HIS A 121 -9.58 -13.19 -10.06
C HIS A 121 -8.75 -12.06 -9.46
N LEU A 122 -8.58 -11.00 -10.24
CA LEU A 122 -7.85 -9.81 -9.84
C LEU A 122 -8.80 -8.62 -9.87
N PHE A 123 -8.90 -7.91 -8.75
CA PHE A 123 -9.68 -6.66 -8.63
C PHE A 123 -8.76 -5.53 -8.18
N ILE A 124 -8.90 -4.34 -8.76
CA ILE A 124 -8.08 -3.17 -8.45
C ILE A 124 -8.97 -1.96 -8.16
N TRP A 125 -8.64 -1.24 -7.08
CA TRP A 125 -9.20 0.05 -6.70
C TRP A 125 -8.08 1.08 -6.57
N HIS A 126 -8.41 2.34 -6.79
CA HIS A 126 -7.56 3.48 -6.45
C HIS A 126 -8.24 4.27 -5.33
N ASP A 127 -7.53 4.47 -4.24
CA ASP A 127 -7.86 5.46 -3.22
C ASP A 127 -6.96 6.67 -3.47
N VAL A 128 -7.49 7.63 -4.22
CA VAL A 128 -6.75 8.83 -4.63
C VAL A 128 -6.45 9.74 -3.45
N GLU A 129 -7.33 9.77 -2.44
CA GLU A 129 -7.15 10.63 -1.26
C GLU A 129 -5.93 10.20 -0.45
N GLN A 130 -5.82 8.90 -0.19
CA GLN A 130 -4.69 8.33 0.55
C GLN A 130 -3.53 7.89 -0.36
N HIS A 131 -3.64 8.11 -1.68
CA HIS A 131 -2.69 7.70 -2.72
C HIS A 131 -2.33 6.20 -2.65
N ASN A 132 -3.35 5.36 -2.44
CA ASN A 132 -3.21 3.92 -2.42
C ASN A 132 -3.78 3.28 -3.68
N ARG A 133 -3.05 2.30 -4.18
CA ARG A 133 -3.61 1.27 -5.05
C ARG A 133 -3.94 0.06 -4.18
N ILE A 134 -5.17 -0.41 -4.27
CA ILE A 134 -5.62 -1.60 -3.58
C ILE A 134 -5.84 -2.69 -4.62
N ARG A 135 -5.19 -3.82 -4.42
CA ARG A 135 -5.28 -4.96 -5.32
C ARG A 135 -5.69 -6.20 -4.56
N LEU A 136 -6.86 -6.75 -4.87
CA LEU A 136 -7.30 -8.03 -4.34
C LEU A 136 -7.04 -9.13 -5.35
N LEU A 137 -6.22 -10.10 -4.96
CA LEU A 137 -6.00 -11.34 -5.69
C LEU A 137 -6.78 -12.45 -5.01
N VAL A 138 -7.72 -13.08 -5.73
CA VAL A 138 -8.46 -14.25 -5.28
C VAL A 138 -8.02 -15.45 -6.11
N ILE A 139 -7.55 -16.50 -5.43
CA ILE A 139 -7.02 -17.71 -6.05
C ILE A 139 -7.98 -18.87 -5.82
N GLY A 140 -8.21 -19.65 -6.87
CA GLY A 140 -9.23 -20.69 -6.93
C GLY A 140 -10.63 -20.10 -6.77
N SER A 141 -11.60 -20.94 -6.43
CA SER A 141 -12.98 -20.53 -6.11
C SER A 141 -13.09 -19.81 -4.75
N GLY A 142 -12.14 -18.93 -4.41
CA GLY A 142 -12.09 -18.21 -3.14
C GLY A 142 -11.43 -18.97 -1.98
N SER A 143 -10.57 -19.95 -2.27
CA SER A 143 -9.86 -20.70 -1.22
C SER A 143 -8.78 -19.88 -0.53
N GLN A 144 -8.23 -18.88 -1.23
CA GLN A 144 -7.24 -17.95 -0.70
C GLN A 144 -7.42 -16.57 -1.35
N CYS A 145 -7.23 -15.51 -0.58
CA CYS A 145 -7.04 -14.18 -1.11
C CYS A 145 -5.84 -13.47 -0.50
N SER A 146 -5.26 -12.59 -1.29
CA SER A 146 -4.21 -11.66 -0.87
C SER A 146 -4.63 -10.25 -1.28
N THR A 147 -4.70 -9.35 -0.31
CA THR A 147 -4.92 -7.92 -0.54
C THR A 147 -3.58 -7.21 -0.51
N TYR A 148 -3.27 -6.45 -1.54
CA TYR A 148 -2.08 -5.63 -1.63
C TYR A 148 -2.47 -4.16 -1.52
N TYR A 149 -1.83 -3.46 -0.61
CA TYR A 149 -1.79 -2.00 -0.58
C TYR A 149 -0.47 -1.58 -1.22
N GLU A 150 -0.53 -0.69 -2.19
CA GLU A 150 0.63 -0.30 -3.01
C GLU A 150 0.59 1.22 -3.24
N ARG A 151 1.77 1.83 -3.46
CA ARG A 151 1.85 3.25 -3.85
C ARG A 151 1.12 3.49 -5.17
N LEU A 152 0.10 4.34 -5.18
CA LEU A 152 -0.68 4.61 -6.40
C LEU A 152 0.19 5.13 -7.55
N ALA A 153 1.11 6.05 -7.25
CA ALA A 153 1.98 6.70 -8.23
C ALA A 153 2.84 5.73 -9.08
N ASP A 154 3.07 4.50 -8.60
CA ASP A 154 3.86 3.49 -9.32
C ASP A 154 3.04 2.76 -10.40
N TYR A 155 1.70 2.87 -10.38
CA TYR A 155 0.81 2.01 -11.18
C TYR A 155 -0.35 2.75 -11.86
N GLU A 156 -0.64 3.99 -11.46
CA GLU A 156 -1.84 4.72 -11.88
C GLU A 156 -2.02 4.78 -13.40
N GLU A 157 -0.97 5.19 -14.12
CA GLU A 157 -0.98 5.27 -15.59
C GLU A 157 -1.16 3.89 -16.26
N ILE A 158 -0.57 2.85 -15.68
CA ILE A 158 -0.67 1.48 -16.20
C ILE A 158 -2.10 0.95 -16.04
N ASP A 159 -2.72 1.22 -14.89
CA ASP A 159 -4.09 0.78 -14.62
C ASP A 159 -5.10 1.53 -15.50
N LYS A 160 -4.90 2.83 -15.74
CA LYS A 160 -5.76 3.67 -16.60
C LYS A 160 -5.63 3.37 -18.09
N SER A 161 -4.43 3.05 -18.56
CA SER A 161 -4.18 2.76 -19.99
C SER A 161 -4.69 1.38 -20.44
N SER A 162 -4.97 0.48 -19.48
CA SER A 162 -5.40 -0.88 -19.76
C SER A 162 -6.93 -1.05 -19.91
N THR A 163 -7.70 0.03 -20.00
CA THR A 163 -9.18 0.02 -19.97
C THR A 163 -9.85 -0.01 -21.36
N ASN A 164 -9.14 -0.44 -22.42
CA ASN A 164 -9.68 -0.59 -23.78
C ASN A 164 -10.40 -1.92 -23.98
#